data_AF-A0A6P2GTJ8-F1
#
_entry.id   AF-A0A6P2GTJ8-F1
#
_cell.length_a   1.000
_cell.length_b   1.000
_cell.length_c   1.000
_cell.angle_alpha   90.00
_cell.angle_beta   90.00
_cell.angle_gamma   90.00
#
_symmetry.space_group_name_H-M   'P 1'
#
loop_
_entity.id
_entity.type
_entity.pdbx_description
1 polymer ?
#
loop_
_entity_poly.entity_id
_entity_poly.type
_entity_poly.pdbx_seq_one_letter_code
_entity_poly.pdbx_strand_id
1 'polypeptide(L)'
;MARSQKPRKHYNPKYRSGHVKLRAQPWKIHAVFEPIESILDEMEQQGTVSVDQDDAPIFSELAHNDVYEFVPALGGLIDAFDLHAERHGLPVVTDALKHLCVKLEKSEMLDQHDMAAARRSIAAMKTQAGEMEVDYAFRLVRDVQIKFKIEECQAIDHLAEAA
;
A
#
# COMPACT_ATOMS: atom_id res chain seq x y z
N MET A 1 5.87 -57.57 -15.08
CA MET A 1 5.45 -56.39 -14.27
C MET A 1 5.79 -55.13 -15.04
N ALA A 2 4.84 -54.54 -15.77
CA ALA A 2 5.08 -53.31 -16.53
C ALA A 2 5.16 -52.11 -15.56
N ARG A 3 6.28 -51.39 -15.57
CA ARG A 3 6.45 -50.16 -14.77
C ARG A 3 5.54 -49.08 -15.34
N SER A 4 4.51 -48.70 -14.59
CA SER A 4 3.66 -47.53 -14.87
C SER A 4 4.53 -46.28 -14.96
N GLN A 5 4.65 -45.68 -16.15
CA GLN A 5 5.29 -44.38 -16.31
C GLN A 5 4.36 -43.32 -15.72
N LYS A 6 4.82 -42.62 -14.68
CA LYS A 6 4.11 -41.47 -14.12
C LYS A 6 3.85 -40.45 -15.25
N PRO A 7 2.62 -39.91 -15.39
CA PRO A 7 2.33 -38.89 -16.37
C PRO A 7 3.31 -37.72 -16.22
N ARG A 8 3.93 -37.29 -17.33
CA ARG A 8 4.78 -36.10 -17.32
C ARG A 8 3.91 -34.90 -16.95
N LYS A 9 4.26 -34.21 -15.86
CA LYS A 9 3.59 -32.97 -15.44
C LYS A 9 3.61 -31.98 -16.61
N HIS A 10 2.43 -31.49 -17.00
CA HIS A 10 2.32 -30.53 -18.09
C HIS A 10 3.14 -29.27 -17.73
N TYR A 11 4.05 -28.88 -18.63
CA TYR A 11 4.89 -27.70 -18.43
C TYR A 11 4.00 -26.45 -18.48
N ASN A 12 3.89 -25.76 -17.33
CA ASN A 12 3.19 -24.49 -17.25
C ASN A 12 4.23 -23.36 -17.22
N PRO A 13 4.38 -22.57 -18.31
CA PRO A 13 5.35 -21.50 -18.35
C PRO A 13 5.08 -20.44 -17.27
N LYS A 14 6.12 -20.04 -16.53
CA LYS A 14 6.03 -19.08 -15.42
C LYS A 14 5.41 -17.73 -15.82
N TYR A 15 5.52 -17.33 -17.09
CA TYR A 15 5.00 -16.06 -17.61
C TYR A 15 3.46 -15.96 -17.60
N ARG A 16 2.73 -17.06 -17.39
CA ARG A 16 1.26 -17.02 -17.25
C ARG A 16 0.77 -16.62 -15.85
N SER A 17 1.65 -16.57 -14.83
CA SER A 17 1.23 -16.24 -13.46
C SER A 17 0.98 -14.75 -13.22
N GLY A 18 1.47 -13.89 -14.11
CA GLY A 18 1.37 -12.44 -13.98
C GLY A 18 -0.02 -11.86 -14.24
N HIS A 19 -0.77 -12.51 -15.14
CA HIS A 19 -2.15 -12.16 -15.50
C HIS A 19 -3.20 -12.68 -14.51
N VAL A 20 -2.76 -13.24 -13.38
CA VAL A 20 -3.68 -13.69 -12.33
C VAL A 20 -4.16 -12.45 -11.58
N LYS A 21 -5.48 -12.30 -11.44
CA LYS A 21 -6.06 -11.24 -10.61
C LYS A 21 -5.71 -11.41 -9.14
N LEU A 22 -5.48 -10.32 -8.43
CA LEU A 22 -5.14 -10.34 -7.00
C LEU A 22 -6.27 -10.92 -6.13
N ARG A 23 -7.54 -10.87 -6.56
CA ARG A 23 -8.63 -11.59 -5.86
C ARG A 23 -8.43 -13.10 -5.77
N ALA A 24 -7.65 -13.70 -6.68
CA ALA A 24 -7.29 -15.11 -6.61
C ALA A 24 -6.07 -15.37 -5.69
N GLN A 25 -5.43 -14.30 -5.21
CA GLN A 25 -4.29 -14.32 -4.29
C GLN A 25 -4.56 -13.38 -3.10
N PRO A 26 -5.65 -13.59 -2.33
CA PRO A 26 -6.10 -12.65 -1.30
C PRO A 26 -5.07 -12.40 -0.19
N TRP A 27 -4.18 -13.37 0.08
CA TRP A 27 -3.08 -13.21 1.03
C TRP A 27 -2.10 -12.08 0.65
N LYS A 28 -1.96 -11.76 -0.65
CA LYS A 28 -1.13 -10.63 -1.10
C LYS A 28 -1.79 -9.28 -0.80
N ILE A 29 -3.10 -9.19 -0.98
CA ILE A 29 -3.87 -8.01 -0.61
C ILE A 29 -3.79 -7.84 0.91
N HIS A 30 -4.07 -8.91 1.65
CA HIS A 30 -3.99 -8.89 3.11
C HIS A 30 -2.62 -8.42 3.62
N ALA A 31 -1.52 -8.94 3.08
CA ALA A 31 -0.17 -8.56 3.50
C ALA A 31 0.15 -7.06 3.34
N VAL A 32 -0.49 -6.37 2.38
CA VAL A 32 -0.29 -4.93 2.17
C VAL A 32 -1.17 -4.10 3.10
N PHE A 33 -2.41 -4.52 3.31
CA PHE A 33 -3.39 -3.73 4.06
C PHE A 33 -3.40 -4.01 5.57
N GLU A 34 -2.93 -5.17 6.01
CA GLU A 34 -2.96 -5.57 7.43
C GLU A 34 -2.18 -4.63 8.35
N PRO A 35 -0.96 -4.15 8.02
CA PRO A 35 -0.26 -3.20 8.88
C PRO A 35 -1.03 -1.90 9.09
N ILE A 36 -1.73 -1.44 8.04
CA ILE A 36 -2.53 -0.21 8.07
C ILE A 36 -3.79 -0.43 8.91
N GLU A 37 -4.49 -1.55 8.70
CA GLU A 37 -5.67 -1.91 9.47
C GLU A 37 -5.33 -2.08 10.96
N SER A 38 -4.16 -2.65 11.28
CA SER A 38 -3.67 -2.80 12.66
C SER A 38 -3.42 -1.47 13.36
N ILE A 39 -2.83 -0.49 12.67
CA ILE A 39 -2.65 0.86 13.25
C ILE A 39 -4.00 1.51 13.52
N LEU A 40 -4.95 1.41 12.57
CA LEU A 40 -6.29 1.97 12.79
C LEU A 40 -7.01 1.27 13.94
N ASP A 41 -6.81 -0.04 14.11
CA ASP A 41 -7.32 -0.80 15.27
C ASP A 41 -6.70 -0.29 16.59
N GLU A 42 -5.39 -0.05 16.63
CA GLU A 42 -4.69 0.50 17.81
C GLU A 42 -5.24 1.88 18.18
N MET A 43 -5.38 2.77 17.20
CA MET A 43 -5.94 4.11 17.39
C MET A 43 -7.38 4.07 17.91
N GLU A 44 -8.23 3.20 17.36
CA GLU A 44 -9.64 3.08 17.79
C GLU A 44 -9.78 2.46 19.20
N GLN A 45 -8.93 1.49 19.54
CA GLN A 45 -9.05 0.74 20.81
C GLN A 45 -8.33 1.43 21.97
N GLN A 46 -7.14 1.98 21.72
CA GLN A 46 -6.26 2.52 22.75
C GLN A 46 -6.29 4.05 22.79
N GLY A 47 -6.74 4.70 21.70
CA GLY A 47 -6.68 6.15 21.56
C GLY A 47 -5.25 6.68 21.38
N THR A 48 -4.30 5.79 21.08
CA THR A 48 -2.87 6.09 20.93
C THR A 48 -2.32 5.37 19.69
N VAL A 49 -1.17 5.83 19.22
CA VAL A 49 -0.37 5.15 18.19
C VAL A 49 1.07 5.09 18.66
N SER A 50 1.76 4.01 18.31
CA SER A 50 3.20 3.89 18.51
C SER A 50 3.96 4.93 17.68
N VAL A 51 4.87 5.68 18.32
CA VAL A 51 5.68 6.72 17.68
C VAL A 51 7.18 6.44 17.85
N ASP A 52 8.00 7.04 16.99
CA ASP A 52 9.46 7.03 17.12
C ASP A 52 9.99 8.15 18.04
N GLN A 53 11.29 8.47 17.95
CA GLN A 53 11.93 9.51 18.78
C GLN A 53 11.54 10.93 18.35
N ASP A 54 11.01 11.11 17.15
CA ASP A 54 10.61 12.38 16.55
C ASP A 54 9.07 12.55 16.57
N ASP A 55 8.37 11.76 17.40
CA ASP A 55 6.90 11.69 17.51
C ASP A 55 6.18 11.28 16.21
N ALA A 56 6.89 10.65 15.26
CA ALA A 56 6.30 10.16 14.02
C ALA A 56 5.62 8.80 14.23
N PRO A 57 4.35 8.60 13.79
CA PRO A 57 3.68 7.31 13.91
C PRO A 57 4.41 6.21 13.12
N ILE A 58 4.62 5.05 13.73
CA ILE A 58 5.38 3.93 13.14
C ILE A 58 4.60 2.61 13.16
N PHE A 59 4.96 1.70 12.24
CA PHE A 59 4.60 0.28 12.31
C PHE A 59 5.81 -0.61 12.11
N SER A 60 5.71 -1.83 12.66
CA SER A 60 6.68 -2.89 12.42
C SER A 60 6.18 -3.88 11.37
N GLU A 61 7.01 -4.19 10.37
CA GLU A 61 6.74 -5.29 9.45
C GLU A 61 7.02 -6.64 10.14
N LEU A 62 6.01 -7.50 10.21
CA LEU A 62 6.10 -8.81 10.87
C LEU A 62 7.16 -9.76 10.26
N ALA A 63 7.53 -9.56 9.00
CA ALA A 63 8.44 -10.46 8.27
C ALA A 63 9.92 -10.21 8.59
N HIS A 64 10.31 -8.95 8.80
CA HIS A 64 11.72 -8.54 8.92
C HIS A 64 12.01 -7.77 10.20
N ASN A 65 10.98 -7.45 11.01
CA ASN A 65 11.11 -6.63 12.22
C ASN A 65 11.70 -5.24 11.94
N ASP A 66 11.56 -4.78 10.71
CA ASP A 66 11.89 -3.42 10.30
C ASP A 66 10.76 -2.48 10.73
N VAL A 67 11.14 -1.27 11.16
CA VAL A 67 10.22 -0.22 11.59
C VAL A 67 10.16 0.83 10.51
N TYR A 68 8.94 1.19 10.12
CA TYR A 68 8.68 2.18 9.08
C TYR A 68 7.76 3.27 9.61
N GLU A 69 7.99 4.50 9.16
CA GLU A 69 7.07 5.61 9.37
C GLU A 69 5.75 5.34 8.63
N PHE A 70 4.65 5.48 9.34
CA PHE A 70 3.32 5.17 8.85
C PHE A 70 2.85 6.16 7.79
N VAL A 71 3.05 7.47 8.00
CA VAL A 71 2.53 8.51 7.10
C VAL A 71 3.17 8.43 5.71
N PRO A 72 4.51 8.36 5.54
CA PRO A 72 5.12 8.20 4.23
C PRO A 72 4.73 6.88 3.55
N ALA A 73 4.63 5.79 4.31
CA ALA A 73 4.22 4.49 3.78
C ALA A 73 2.77 4.52 3.26
N LEU A 74 1.85 5.14 4.01
CA LEU A 74 0.47 5.34 3.59
C LEU A 74 0.37 6.27 2.38
N GLY A 75 1.20 7.31 2.34
CA GLY A 75 1.34 8.22 1.18
C GLY A 75 1.70 7.47 -0.10
N GLY A 76 2.68 6.57 -0.05
CA GLY A 76 3.04 5.72 -1.21
C GLY A 76 1.89 4.83 -1.69
N LEU A 77 1.08 4.31 -0.77
CA LEU A 77 -0.10 3.51 -1.13
C LEU A 77 -1.21 4.39 -1.74
N ILE A 78 -1.45 5.57 -1.19
CA ILE A 78 -2.39 6.56 -1.71
C ILE A 78 -2.01 6.92 -3.15
N ASP A 79 -0.75 7.27 -3.40
CA ASP A 79 -0.24 7.64 -4.71
C ASP A 79 -0.43 6.52 -5.75
N ALA A 80 -0.21 5.26 -5.34
CA ALA A 80 -0.44 4.11 -6.21
C ALA A 80 -1.91 3.98 -6.62
N PHE A 81 -2.84 4.15 -5.68
CA PHE A 81 -4.27 4.03 -5.96
C PHE A 81 -4.82 5.24 -6.73
N ASP A 82 -4.30 6.45 -6.49
CA ASP A 82 -4.64 7.62 -7.27
C ASP A 82 -4.20 7.48 -8.73
N LEU A 83 -2.96 7.03 -8.94
CA LEU A 83 -2.44 6.74 -10.27
C LEU A 83 -3.24 5.63 -10.96
N HIS A 84 -3.65 4.60 -10.22
CA HIS A 84 -4.55 3.57 -10.77
C HIS A 84 -5.91 4.14 -11.15
N ALA A 85 -6.50 4.98 -10.29
CA ALA A 85 -7.79 5.60 -10.56
C ALA A 85 -7.73 6.49 -11.80
N GLU A 86 -6.67 7.30 -11.93
CA GLU A 86 -6.41 8.14 -13.10
C GLU A 86 -6.26 7.31 -14.38
N ARG A 87 -5.42 6.26 -14.37
CA ARG A 87 -5.16 5.40 -15.53
C ARG A 87 -6.40 4.70 -16.08
N HIS A 88 -7.37 4.42 -15.22
CA HIS A 88 -8.56 3.63 -15.56
C HIS A 88 -9.87 4.43 -15.50
N GLY A 89 -9.81 5.73 -15.22
CA GLY A 89 -11.01 6.58 -15.07
C GLY A 89 -11.93 6.12 -13.94
N LEU A 90 -11.37 5.56 -12.86
CA LEU A 90 -12.11 5.10 -11.69
C LEU A 90 -12.31 6.23 -10.69
N PRO A 91 -13.31 6.14 -9.80
CA PRO A 91 -13.43 7.09 -8.70
C PRO A 91 -12.21 7.01 -7.78
N VAL A 92 -11.73 8.18 -7.37
CA VAL A 92 -10.72 8.32 -6.32
C VAL A 92 -11.35 7.91 -4.99
N VAL A 93 -10.72 6.98 -4.29
CA VAL A 93 -11.22 6.42 -3.03
C VAL A 93 -10.28 6.72 -1.85
N THR A 94 -9.21 7.46 -2.08
CA THR A 94 -8.11 7.69 -1.13
C THR A 94 -8.25 8.99 -0.34
N ASP A 95 -9.22 9.86 -0.66
CA ASP A 95 -9.31 11.21 -0.09
C ASP A 95 -9.42 11.23 1.44
N ALA A 96 -10.13 10.27 2.03
CA ALA A 96 -10.21 10.17 3.49
C ALA A 96 -8.86 9.78 4.11
N LEU A 97 -8.04 8.98 3.42
CA LEU A 97 -6.70 8.62 3.89
C LEU A 97 -5.73 9.78 3.75
N LYS A 98 -5.87 10.62 2.70
CA LYS A 98 -5.10 11.87 2.60
C LYS A 98 -5.40 12.80 3.77
N HIS A 99 -6.68 12.95 4.10
CA HIS A 99 -7.10 13.76 5.25
C HIS A 99 -6.56 13.19 6.58
N LEU A 100 -6.58 11.87 6.73
CA LEU A 100 -5.98 11.18 7.87
C LEU A 100 -4.47 11.48 7.97
N CYS A 101 -3.71 11.37 6.88
CA CYS A 101 -2.28 11.71 6.86
C CYS A 101 -2.03 13.15 7.32
N VAL A 102 -2.77 14.11 6.77
CA VAL A 102 -2.63 15.54 7.14
C VAL A 102 -2.89 15.77 8.63
N LYS A 103 -3.90 15.10 9.20
CA LYS A 103 -4.19 15.21 10.64
C LYS A 103 -3.07 14.59 11.49
N LEU A 104 -2.54 13.43 11.08
CA LEU A 104 -1.43 12.78 11.77
C LEU A 104 -0.15 13.62 11.73
N GLU A 105 0.21 14.19 10.58
CA GLU A 105 1.37 15.08 10.43
C GLU A 105 1.29 16.34 11.30
N LYS A 106 0.08 16.83 11.53
CA LYS A 106 -0.18 18.01 12.38
C LYS A 106 -0.44 17.67 13.84
N SER A 107 -0.37 16.39 14.21
CA SER A 107 -0.73 15.90 15.54
C SER A 107 -2.14 16.36 15.99
N GLU A 108 -3.08 16.45 15.04
CA GLU A 108 -4.46 16.83 15.31
C GLU A 108 -5.26 15.63 15.86
N MET A 109 -6.27 15.90 16.69
CA MET A 109 -7.16 14.85 17.18
C MET A 109 -7.96 14.23 16.02
N LEU A 110 -7.93 12.90 15.97
CA LEU A 110 -8.79 12.10 15.09
C LEU A 110 -10.12 11.83 15.78
N ASP A 111 -11.22 12.02 15.07
CA ASP A 111 -12.54 11.67 15.55
C ASP A 111 -13.03 10.33 14.94
N GLN A 112 -14.18 9.85 15.43
CA GLN A 112 -14.76 8.61 14.95
C GLN A 112 -15.21 8.69 13.48
N HIS A 113 -15.49 9.90 12.97
CA HIS A 113 -15.87 10.10 11.58
C HIS A 113 -14.67 9.93 10.65
N ASP A 114 -13.50 10.45 11.03
CA ASP A 114 -12.23 10.28 10.32
C ASP A 114 -11.88 8.80 10.21
N MET A 115 -11.93 8.07 11.33
CA MET A 115 -11.62 6.63 11.36
C MET A 115 -12.58 5.83 10.50
N ALA A 116 -13.89 6.09 10.62
CA ALA A 116 -14.90 5.43 9.78
C ALA A 116 -14.77 5.77 8.29
N ALA A 117 -14.30 6.97 7.94
CA ALA A 117 -14.01 7.35 6.56
C ALA A 117 -12.78 6.61 6.02
N ALA A 118 -11.68 6.56 6.79
CA ALA A 118 -10.47 5.82 6.45
C ALA A 118 -10.75 4.32 6.21
N ARG A 119 -11.54 3.69 7.07
CA ARG A 119 -11.96 2.27 6.91
C ARG A 119 -12.73 2.03 5.62
N ARG A 120 -13.65 2.94 5.27
CA ARG A 120 -14.41 2.85 4.01
C ARG A 120 -13.50 2.98 2.80
N SER A 121 -12.52 3.89 2.84
CA SER A 121 -11.49 4.02 1.80
C SER A 121 -10.66 2.74 1.65
N ILE A 122 -10.18 2.17 2.76
CA ILE A 122 -9.42 0.91 2.73
C ILE A 122 -10.24 -0.24 2.14
N ALA A 123 -11.51 -0.38 2.54
CA ALA A 123 -12.40 -1.41 1.99
C ALA A 123 -12.61 -1.26 0.46
N ALA A 124 -12.76 -0.02 -0.01
CA ALA A 124 -12.87 0.28 -1.44
C ALA A 124 -11.56 -0.02 -2.18
N MET A 125 -10.42 0.36 -1.61
CA MET A 125 -9.09 0.04 -2.16
C MET A 125 -8.84 -1.47 -2.24
N LYS A 126 -9.21 -2.25 -1.21
CA LYS A 126 -9.10 -3.72 -1.23
C LYS A 126 -9.94 -4.33 -2.36
N THR A 127 -11.13 -3.78 -2.59
CA THR A 127 -12.01 -4.21 -3.68
C THR A 127 -11.40 -3.89 -5.05
N GLN A 128 -10.89 -2.67 -5.24
CA GLN A 128 -10.19 -2.26 -6.47
C GLN A 128 -8.93 -3.10 -6.71
N ALA A 129 -8.10 -3.32 -5.68
CA ALA A 129 -6.91 -4.19 -5.76
C ALA A 129 -7.27 -5.60 -6.22
N GLY A 130 -8.38 -6.17 -5.74
CA GLY A 130 -8.84 -7.49 -6.14
C GLY A 130 -8.98 -7.69 -7.66
N GLU A 131 -9.32 -6.63 -8.38
CA GLU A 131 -9.51 -6.67 -9.84
C GLU A 131 -8.21 -6.42 -10.63
N MET A 132 -7.14 -5.95 -9.99
CA MET A 132 -5.84 -5.77 -10.61
C MET A 132 -5.16 -7.10 -10.93
N GLU A 133 -4.44 -7.16 -12.04
CA GLU A 133 -3.49 -8.24 -12.31
C GLU A 133 -2.24 -8.07 -11.44
N VAL A 134 -1.65 -9.19 -11.00
CA VAL A 134 -0.45 -9.19 -10.16
C VAL A 134 0.69 -8.39 -10.81
N ASP A 135 0.93 -8.60 -12.11
CA ASP A 135 1.99 -7.87 -12.83
C ASP A 135 1.72 -6.37 -12.92
N TYR A 136 0.45 -5.99 -13.09
CA TYR A 136 0.05 -4.60 -13.12
C TYR A 136 0.30 -3.93 -11.76
N ALA A 137 -0.10 -4.58 -10.66
CA ALA A 137 0.13 -4.06 -9.31
C ALA A 137 1.64 -3.87 -9.02
N PHE A 138 2.49 -4.80 -9.43
CA PHE A 138 3.96 -4.65 -9.28
C PHE A 138 4.50 -3.47 -10.09
N ARG A 139 4.05 -3.27 -11.34
CA ARG A 139 4.46 -2.13 -12.15
C ARG A 139 3.96 -0.81 -11.57
N LEU A 140 2.73 -0.78 -11.06
CA LEU A 140 2.14 0.39 -10.42
C LEU A 140 2.98 0.85 -9.22
N VAL A 141 3.35 -0.07 -8.32
CA VAL A 141 4.25 0.23 -7.20
C VAL A 141 5.60 0.74 -7.69
N ARG A 142 6.15 0.11 -8.75
CA ARG A 142 7.42 0.53 -9.33
C ARG A 142 7.35 1.94 -9.91
N ASP A 143 6.26 2.30 -10.57
CA ASP A 143 6.05 3.63 -11.15
C ASP A 143 6.04 4.71 -10.05
N VAL A 144 5.37 4.45 -8.93
CA VAL A 144 5.37 5.35 -7.75
C VAL A 144 6.77 5.47 -7.14
N GLN A 145 7.49 4.37 -6.98
CA GLN A 145 8.88 4.42 -6.50
C GLN A 145 9.80 5.24 -7.43
N ILE A 146 9.58 5.15 -8.74
CA ILE A 146 10.33 5.95 -9.71
C ILE A 146 9.96 7.43 -9.57
N LYS A 147 8.67 7.76 -9.44
CA LYS A 147 8.20 9.12 -9.19
C LYS A 147 8.89 9.74 -7.97
N PHE A 148 8.88 9.06 -6.82
CA PHE A 148 9.54 9.57 -5.61
C PHE A 148 11.04 9.80 -5.80
N LYS A 149 11.74 8.90 -6.49
CA LYS A 149 13.16 9.08 -6.79
C LYS A 149 13.44 10.27 -7.70
N ILE A 150 12.55 10.53 -8.67
CA ILE A 150 12.67 11.71 -9.54
C ILE A 150 12.48 12.99 -8.72
N GLU A 151 11.47 13.03 -7.86
CA GLU A 151 11.19 14.17 -6.97
C GLU A 151 12.37 14.43 -6.01
N GLU A 152 12.96 13.39 -5.45
CA GLU A 152 14.15 13.47 -4.60
C GLU A 152 15.35 14.06 -5.37
N CYS A 153 15.64 13.58 -6.58
CA CYS A 153 16.69 14.13 -7.42
C CYS A 153 16.45 15.61 -7.74
N GLN A 154 15.23 16.00 -8.09
CA GLN A 154 14.87 17.39 -8.40
C GLN A 154 15.02 18.31 -7.18
N ALA A 155 14.66 17.84 -5.99
CA ALA A 155 14.86 18.59 -4.76
C ALA A 155 16.34 18.86 -4.48
N ILE A 156 17.21 17.88 -4.70
CA ILE A 156 18.66 18.03 -4.55
C ILE A 156 19.22 19.05 -5.55
N ASP A 157 18.79 18.98 -6.80
CA ASP A 157 19.23 19.92 -7.84
C ASP A 157 18.80 21.37 -7.51
N HIS A 158 17.55 21.57 -7.06
CA HIS A 158 17.07 22.88 -6.64
C HIS A 158 17.80 23.45 -5.42
N LEU A 159 18.20 22.60 -4.46
CA LEU A 159 19.01 23.03 -3.32
C LEU A 159 20.44 23.38 -3.75
N ALA A 160 21.00 22.69 -4.75
CA ALA A 160 22.31 23.00 -5.32
C ALA A 160 22.32 24.30 -6.13
N GLU A 161 21.20 24.66 -6.79
CA GLU A 161 21.05 25.93 -7.51
C GLU A 161 20.79 27.14 -6.58
N ALA A 162 20.26 26.90 -5.38
CA ALA A 162 19.96 27.93 -4.38
C ALA A 162 21.12 28.26 -3.42
N ALA A 163 22.23 27.50 -3.47
CA ALA A 163 23.43 27.66 -2.65
C ALA A 163 24.56 28.39 -3.39
#